data_AF-A0A956K8A0-F1
#
_entry.id   AF-A0A956K8A0-F1
#
_cell.length_a   1.000
_cell.length_b   1.000
_cell.length_c   1.000
_cell.angle_alpha   90.00
_cell.angle_beta   90.00
_cell.angle_gamma   90.00
#
_symmetry.space_group_name_H-M   'P 1'
#
loop_
_entity.id
_entity.type
_entity.pdbx_description
1 polymer ?
#
loop_
_entity_poly.entity_id
_entity_poly.type
_entity_poly.pdbx_seq_one_letter_code
_entity_poly.pdbx_strand_id
1 'polypeptide(L)'
;MLESGEPRDLAVDEDPAHALGLDTRGALGPGLALGGVVGLGFGFGCVITLVEPCDSGSHNKINDDGQCECLIGYEWCNPDDPMNLDCCDSDPDVGNDDVVDTSTTNGTTDTTTDTDDTVGTTDSTDTTTGDDTTDTGTLPPDSCTADEEGFYWCTHDDAMGPQGSQFFICQGGVWVESNGFMDESCMFDGYDFAYGCVDNGTEIVFECGDGAGTACNNDDPAFCVDGDVIGYCDFGKETWESCQTFCETVGIDGVTYEYGECDPNDPVACYCCDSIDPDCPING
;
A
#
# COMPACT_ATOMS: atom_id res chain seq x y z
N MET A 1 -12.43 74.38 10.56
CA MET A 1 -12.59 73.24 11.47
C MET A 1 -12.41 72.02 10.60
N LEU A 2 -11.21 71.45 10.71
CA LEU A 2 -10.71 70.29 9.98
C LEU A 2 -10.99 69.09 10.87
N GLU A 3 -11.71 68.08 10.38
CA GLU A 3 -11.65 66.74 10.94
C GLU A 3 -11.01 65.84 9.88
N SER A 4 -9.83 65.34 10.26
CA SER A 4 -9.03 64.35 9.57
C SER A 4 -9.59 62.96 9.84
N GLY A 5 -9.98 62.24 8.79
CA GLY A 5 -10.17 60.79 8.86
C GLY A 5 -8.85 60.09 8.57
N GLU A 6 -8.37 59.30 9.53
CA GLU A 6 -7.22 58.40 9.40
C GLU A 6 -7.54 57.23 8.44
N PRO A 7 -6.60 56.80 7.58
CA PRO A 7 -6.70 55.54 6.87
C PRO A 7 -6.26 54.38 7.77
N ARG A 8 -7.06 53.31 7.84
CA ARG A 8 -6.69 52.05 8.50
C ARG A 8 -5.91 51.20 7.50
N ASP A 9 -4.65 50.94 7.82
CA ASP A 9 -3.82 49.91 7.19
C ASP A 9 -4.47 48.53 7.38
N LEU A 10 -4.79 47.86 6.28
CA LEU A 10 -5.08 46.43 6.23
C LEU A 10 -3.75 45.72 5.98
N ALA A 11 -3.16 45.19 7.04
CA ALA A 11 -2.09 44.21 6.94
C ALA A 11 -2.67 42.92 6.34
N VAL A 12 -1.99 42.42 5.32
CA VAL A 12 -2.14 41.08 4.76
C VAL A 12 -1.12 40.22 5.51
N ASP A 13 -1.60 39.39 6.44
CA ASP A 13 -0.89 38.25 7.03
C ASP A 13 -1.50 37.00 6.35
N GLU A 14 -0.76 36.36 5.45
CA GLU A 14 0.05 35.15 5.70
C GLU A 14 -0.79 33.88 5.96
N ASP A 15 -1.03 33.16 4.86
CA ASP A 15 -0.97 31.69 4.68
C ASP A 15 -1.22 30.76 5.90
N PRO A 16 -2.26 29.91 5.89
CA PRO A 16 -2.28 28.70 6.69
C PRO A 16 -1.82 27.51 5.85
N ALA A 17 -0.56 27.13 6.03
CA ALA A 17 -0.08 25.79 5.71
C ALA A 17 -0.89 24.75 6.51
N HIS A 18 -1.35 23.73 5.79
CA HIS A 18 -1.92 22.51 6.32
C HIS A 18 -0.98 21.88 7.35
N ALA A 19 -1.50 21.62 8.54
CA ALA A 19 -0.87 20.79 9.57
C ALA A 19 -1.97 19.97 10.23
N LEU A 20 -2.27 18.80 9.65
CA LEU A 20 -3.00 17.74 10.35
C LEU A 20 -2.01 17.08 11.32
N GLY A 21 -1.95 17.62 12.54
CA GLY A 21 -1.25 17.00 13.66
C GLY A 21 -2.25 16.18 14.49
N LEU A 22 -2.21 14.86 14.34
CA LEU A 22 -2.95 13.91 15.15
C LEU A 22 -2.31 13.86 16.56
N ASP A 23 -2.80 14.68 17.51
CA ASP A 23 -2.34 14.65 18.92
C ASP A 23 -3.06 13.52 19.68
N THR A 24 -2.44 12.34 19.71
CA THR A 24 -2.80 11.26 20.64
C THR A 24 -2.28 11.57 22.03
N ARG A 25 -3.14 12.15 22.89
CA ARG A 25 -2.89 12.24 24.34
C ARG A 25 -3.98 11.58 25.16
N GLY A 26 -3.58 10.44 25.72
CA GLY A 26 -4.35 9.64 26.65
C GLY A 26 -4.72 10.37 27.95
N ALA A 27 -5.90 10.03 28.45
CA ALA A 27 -6.34 10.30 29.81
C ALA A 27 -6.43 8.97 30.57
N LEU A 28 -5.37 8.66 31.32
CA LEU A 28 -5.37 7.67 32.40
C LEU A 28 -6.13 8.23 33.61
N GLY A 29 -7.23 7.56 33.99
CA GLY A 29 -7.96 7.78 35.24
C GLY A 29 -8.08 6.47 36.03
N PRO A 30 -7.74 6.44 37.33
CA PRO A 30 -7.43 5.20 38.05
C PRO A 30 -8.62 4.59 38.79
N GLY A 31 -8.60 3.26 38.94
CA GLY A 31 -9.21 2.60 40.09
C GLY A 31 -9.97 1.32 39.77
N LEU A 32 -9.40 0.17 40.09
CA LEU A 32 -9.78 -0.60 41.29
C LEU A 32 -8.98 -1.91 41.33
N ALA A 33 -8.18 -2.03 42.38
CA ALA A 33 -7.47 -3.24 42.74
C ALA A 33 -8.38 -4.20 43.51
N LEU A 34 -8.60 -5.40 42.98
CA LEU A 34 -8.93 -6.67 43.66
C LEU A 34 -8.44 -7.75 42.68
N GLY A 35 -7.35 -8.49 42.91
CA GLY A 35 -7.16 -9.41 44.02
C GLY A 35 -7.47 -10.84 43.56
N GLY A 36 -6.47 -11.57 43.08
CA GLY A 36 -6.62 -12.97 42.67
C GLY A 36 -5.28 -13.62 42.30
N VAL A 37 -4.64 -14.25 43.28
CA VAL A 37 -3.38 -15.00 43.15
C VAL A 37 -3.67 -16.42 42.66
N VAL A 38 -2.67 -16.99 41.96
CA VAL A 38 -2.34 -18.42 41.78
C VAL A 38 -2.55 -18.95 40.36
N GLY A 39 -1.42 -19.22 39.68
CA GLY A 39 -1.39 -20.06 38.48
C GLY A 39 -0.04 -20.05 37.76
N LEU A 40 0.99 -20.63 38.39
CA LEU A 40 2.22 -21.01 37.68
C LEU A 40 1.87 -22.00 36.55
N GLY A 41 2.05 -21.59 35.30
CA GLY A 41 1.92 -22.45 34.14
C GLY A 41 2.85 -21.93 33.05
N PHE A 42 4.01 -22.56 32.92
CA PHE A 42 4.90 -22.41 31.78
C PHE A 42 4.14 -22.79 30.51
N GLY A 43 3.63 -21.80 29.79
CA GLY A 43 3.13 -21.94 28.43
C GLY A 43 4.14 -21.27 27.52
N PHE A 44 4.98 -22.06 26.87
CA PHE A 44 5.69 -21.63 25.68
C PHE A 44 4.62 -21.18 24.67
N GLY A 45 4.43 -19.87 24.54
CA GLY A 45 3.78 -19.31 23.36
C GLY A 45 4.73 -19.55 22.20
N CYS A 46 4.55 -20.66 21.47
CA CYS A 46 5.05 -20.73 20.12
C CYS A 46 4.38 -19.58 19.36
N VAL A 47 5.16 -18.56 19.02
CA VAL A 47 4.91 -17.81 17.79
C VAL A 47 5.08 -18.85 16.69
N ILE A 48 3.97 -19.41 16.22
CA ILE A 48 3.99 -20.21 14.99
C ILE A 48 3.95 -19.14 13.90
N THR A 49 5.12 -18.70 13.45
CA THR A 49 5.23 -18.11 12.12
C THR A 49 4.73 -19.20 11.19
N LEU A 50 3.49 -19.09 10.72
CA LEU A 50 3.03 -19.88 9.58
C LEU A 50 3.80 -19.33 8.39
N VAL A 51 5.05 -19.78 8.24
CA VAL A 51 5.74 -19.69 6.96
C VAL A 51 4.85 -20.50 6.03
N GLU A 52 4.24 -19.83 5.05
CA GLU A 52 3.46 -20.55 4.04
C GLU A 52 4.39 -21.62 3.45
N PRO A 53 3.96 -22.90 3.41
CA PRO A 53 4.88 -24.01 3.23
C PRO A 53 5.63 -24.01 1.88
N CYS A 54 5.35 -23.05 0.98
CA CYS A 54 5.98 -22.92 -0.33
C CYS A 54 6.60 -21.53 -0.63
N ASP A 55 6.73 -20.67 0.38
CA ASP A 55 7.14 -19.25 0.24
C ASP A 55 8.58 -19.04 -0.26
N SER A 56 9.41 -20.08 -0.23
CA SER A 56 10.84 -20.00 -0.58
C SER A 56 11.14 -20.26 -2.07
N GLY A 57 10.19 -20.06 -3.00
CA GLY A 57 10.46 -20.30 -4.41
C GLY A 57 9.42 -19.74 -5.39
N SER A 58 9.84 -19.56 -6.64
CA SER A 58 8.98 -19.08 -7.73
C SER A 58 8.27 -20.22 -8.48
N HIS A 59 7.06 -19.94 -8.99
CA HIS A 59 6.26 -20.86 -9.82
C HIS A 59 5.86 -22.19 -9.17
N ASN A 60 5.69 -22.20 -7.85
CA ASN A 60 5.11 -23.31 -7.09
C ASN A 60 3.73 -22.94 -6.50
N LYS A 61 3.00 -23.93 -6.00
CA LYS A 61 1.75 -23.76 -5.22
C LYS A 61 1.53 -24.95 -4.28
N ILE A 62 0.60 -24.82 -3.35
CA ILE A 62 0.15 -25.94 -2.51
C ILE A 62 -0.93 -26.75 -3.26
N ASN A 63 -0.81 -28.08 -3.27
CA ASN A 63 -1.81 -28.99 -3.82
C ASN A 63 -2.88 -29.41 -2.78
N ASP A 64 -3.89 -30.17 -3.22
CA ASP A 64 -4.99 -30.63 -2.34
C ASP A 64 -4.52 -31.50 -1.15
N ASP A 65 -3.32 -32.07 -1.23
CA ASP A 65 -2.69 -32.88 -0.17
C ASP A 65 -1.80 -32.04 0.76
N GLY A 66 -1.75 -30.72 0.58
CA GLY A 66 -0.94 -29.81 1.39
C GLY A 66 0.57 -29.86 1.08
N GLN A 67 0.95 -30.35 -0.10
CA GLN A 67 2.35 -30.43 -0.55
C GLN A 67 2.62 -29.36 -1.60
N CYS A 68 3.84 -28.81 -1.62
CA CYS A 68 4.26 -27.92 -2.70
C CYS A 68 4.40 -28.70 -4.00
N GLU A 69 3.85 -28.15 -5.08
CA GLU A 69 4.00 -28.64 -6.44
C GLU A 69 4.31 -27.48 -7.39
N CYS A 70 5.11 -27.73 -8.43
CA CYS A 70 5.32 -26.77 -9.49
C CYS A 70 4.04 -26.53 -10.30
N LEU A 71 3.86 -25.31 -10.79
CA LEU A 71 2.78 -24.99 -11.73
C LEU A 71 2.96 -25.79 -13.04
N ILE A 72 1.86 -26.00 -13.77
CA ILE A 72 1.88 -26.71 -15.05
C ILE A 72 2.85 -26.02 -16.01
N GLY A 73 3.81 -26.78 -16.56
CA GLY A 73 4.86 -26.26 -17.44
C GLY A 73 6.21 -26.05 -16.74
N TYR A 74 6.28 -26.29 -15.43
CA TYR A 74 7.52 -26.15 -14.66
C TYR A 74 7.88 -27.46 -13.93
N GLU A 75 9.18 -27.68 -13.71
CA GLU A 75 9.75 -28.79 -12.94
C GLU A 75 10.69 -28.25 -11.85
N TRP A 76 10.93 -29.02 -10.78
CA TRP A 76 11.85 -28.59 -9.72
C TRP A 76 13.25 -28.32 -10.29
N CYS A 77 13.79 -27.12 -10.06
CA CYS A 77 15.12 -26.75 -10.50
C CYS A 77 16.20 -27.66 -9.92
N ASN A 78 16.01 -28.10 -8.67
CA ASN A 78 16.92 -29.00 -7.99
C ASN A 78 16.14 -30.13 -7.29
N PRO A 79 15.77 -31.21 -8.00
CA PRO A 79 14.96 -32.29 -7.43
C PRO A 79 15.68 -33.09 -6.33
N ASP A 80 17.00 -32.91 -6.19
CA ASP A 80 17.81 -33.56 -5.15
C ASP A 80 17.86 -32.74 -3.84
N ASP A 81 17.39 -31.49 -3.85
CA ASP A 81 17.36 -30.61 -2.67
C ASP A 81 15.90 -30.33 -2.24
N PRO A 82 15.38 -31.03 -1.22
CA PRO A 82 14.00 -30.87 -0.77
C PRO A 82 13.74 -29.53 -0.06
N MET A 83 14.77 -28.72 0.17
CA MET A 83 14.63 -27.37 0.74
C MET A 83 14.61 -26.29 -0.36
N ASN A 84 14.99 -26.63 -1.60
CA ASN A 84 14.87 -25.72 -2.74
C ASN A 84 13.50 -25.92 -3.38
N LEU A 85 12.65 -24.90 -3.26
CA LEU A 85 11.29 -24.89 -3.81
C LEU A 85 11.19 -24.09 -5.12
N ASP A 86 12.30 -23.89 -5.83
CA ASP A 86 12.30 -23.21 -7.12
C ASP A 86 11.85 -24.16 -8.23
N CYS A 87 10.93 -23.67 -9.06
CA CYS A 87 10.46 -24.36 -10.25
C CYS A 87 11.03 -23.69 -11.51
N CYS A 88 11.67 -24.49 -12.36
CA CYS A 88 12.29 -24.08 -13.61
C CYS A 88 11.40 -24.48 -14.79
N ASP A 89 11.46 -23.71 -15.88
CA ASP A 89 10.75 -24.05 -17.12
C ASP A 89 11.20 -25.43 -17.59
N SER A 90 10.22 -26.28 -17.92
CA SER A 90 10.44 -27.67 -18.31
C SER A 90 10.83 -27.82 -19.78
N ASP A 91 10.98 -26.71 -20.52
CA ASP A 91 11.41 -26.72 -21.92
C ASP A 91 12.93 -26.98 -22.06
N PRO A 92 13.35 -28.11 -22.67
CA PRO A 92 14.76 -28.40 -22.94
C PRO A 92 15.39 -27.61 -24.11
N ASP A 93 14.70 -26.66 -24.76
CA ASP A 93 15.16 -26.03 -26.01
C ASP A 93 16.07 -24.77 -25.88
N VAL A 94 16.82 -24.61 -24.78
CA VAL A 94 17.95 -23.64 -24.73
C VAL A 94 19.28 -24.29 -24.42
N GLY A 95 19.72 -25.11 -25.38
CA GLY A 95 21.13 -25.46 -25.54
C GLY A 95 21.53 -25.39 -27.01
N ASN A 96 22.27 -24.35 -27.41
CA ASN A 96 23.51 -24.56 -28.16
C ASN A 96 24.36 -23.27 -28.28
N ASP A 97 25.57 -23.35 -27.73
CA ASP A 97 26.76 -22.71 -28.29
C ASP A 97 26.92 -23.13 -29.76
N ASP A 98 27.00 -22.18 -30.71
CA ASP A 98 27.80 -22.43 -31.91
C ASP A 98 28.44 -21.15 -32.43
N VAL A 99 29.77 -21.13 -32.30
CA VAL A 99 30.70 -20.19 -32.90
C VAL A 99 30.94 -20.64 -34.35
N VAL A 100 30.49 -19.89 -35.35
CA VAL A 100 31.05 -19.99 -36.71
C VAL A 100 31.28 -18.60 -37.32
N ASP A 101 32.58 -18.33 -37.50
CA ASP A 101 33.19 -17.22 -38.21
C ASP A 101 33.42 -17.55 -39.71
N THR A 102 33.29 -16.51 -40.55
CA THR A 102 33.83 -16.23 -41.90
C THR A 102 33.63 -17.19 -43.10
N SER A 103 33.01 -16.68 -44.18
CA SER A 103 33.71 -16.08 -45.35
C SER A 103 32.84 -15.95 -46.64
N THR A 104 32.73 -14.70 -47.13
CA THR A 104 32.69 -14.20 -48.54
C THR A 104 32.17 -15.08 -49.72
N THR A 105 31.25 -14.54 -50.55
CA THR A 105 31.55 -13.94 -51.89
C THR A 105 30.30 -13.55 -52.72
N ASN A 106 30.22 -12.26 -53.09
CA ASN A 106 29.68 -11.54 -54.28
C ASN A 106 28.44 -11.97 -55.09
N GLY A 107 27.59 -10.96 -55.35
CA GLY A 107 26.76 -10.77 -56.57
C GLY A 107 25.51 -9.90 -56.32
N THR A 108 25.60 -8.57 -56.15
CA THR A 108 25.48 -7.52 -57.19
C THR A 108 24.03 -7.24 -57.70
N THR A 109 23.44 -6.16 -57.13
CA THR A 109 22.55 -5.10 -57.74
C THR A 109 21.11 -5.53 -58.13
N ASP A 110 20.02 -4.79 -57.87
CA ASP A 110 19.79 -3.34 -57.78
C ASP A 110 18.36 -3.02 -57.23
N THR A 111 18.21 -1.82 -56.63
CA THR A 111 17.01 -0.92 -56.50
C THR A 111 15.73 -1.43 -55.79
N THR A 112 15.03 -0.72 -54.87
CA THR A 112 14.87 0.71 -54.52
C THR A 112 14.06 0.84 -53.20
N THR A 113 14.29 1.94 -52.46
CA THR A 113 13.37 2.71 -51.57
C THR A 113 13.27 2.35 -50.08
N ASP A 114 13.76 3.30 -49.27
CA ASP A 114 13.34 3.80 -47.95
C ASP A 114 12.24 3.05 -47.18
N THR A 115 12.50 2.69 -45.92
CA THR A 115 11.99 3.44 -44.75
C THR A 115 12.71 2.99 -43.48
N ASP A 116 13.10 4.02 -42.74
CA ASP A 116 13.66 4.15 -41.39
C ASP A 116 13.56 2.99 -40.39
N ASP A 117 14.65 2.90 -39.64
CA ASP A 117 14.82 2.22 -38.36
C ASP A 117 13.77 2.67 -37.34
N THR A 118 13.08 1.72 -36.70
CA THR A 118 13.17 1.54 -35.24
C THR A 118 12.37 0.32 -34.80
N VAL A 119 13.08 -0.58 -34.13
CA VAL A 119 12.56 -1.72 -33.40
C VAL A 119 11.73 -1.18 -32.23
N GLY A 120 10.40 -1.34 -32.34
CA GLY A 120 9.49 -1.14 -31.21
C GLY A 120 9.56 -2.33 -30.27
N THR A 121 10.47 -2.26 -29.30
CA THR A 121 10.39 -3.06 -28.08
C THR A 121 9.07 -2.69 -27.41
N THR A 122 8.16 -3.65 -27.27
CA THR A 122 6.95 -3.51 -26.46
C THR A 122 7.39 -3.71 -25.02
N ASP A 123 7.98 -2.66 -24.44
CA ASP A 123 8.13 -2.55 -23.00
C ASP A 123 6.79 -2.05 -22.48
N SER A 124 6.05 -2.95 -21.85
CA SER A 124 4.76 -2.67 -21.25
C SER A 124 5.00 -2.07 -19.87
N THR A 125 5.63 -0.89 -19.81
CA THR A 125 5.51 -0.04 -18.64
C THR A 125 4.15 0.62 -18.69
N ASP A 126 3.19 -0.03 -18.03
CA ASP A 126 1.95 0.59 -17.59
C ASP A 126 2.31 1.67 -16.56
N THR A 127 2.72 2.83 -17.07
CA THR A 127 2.92 4.02 -16.25
C THR A 127 1.63 4.81 -16.31
N THR A 128 0.66 4.40 -15.49
CA THR A 128 -0.50 5.23 -15.21
C THR A 128 -0.01 6.57 -14.69
N THR A 129 -0.41 7.59 -15.44
CA THR A 129 -0.01 8.97 -15.31
C THR A 129 -0.79 9.64 -14.19
N GLY A 130 -0.07 10.28 -13.26
CA GLY A 130 -0.54 11.49 -12.57
C GLY A 130 -0.64 11.39 -11.05
N ASP A 131 0.46 11.60 -10.34
CA ASP A 131 0.60 12.82 -9.52
C ASP A 131 2.09 13.09 -9.24
N ASP A 132 2.44 14.37 -9.18
CA ASP A 132 3.80 14.91 -9.20
C ASP A 132 4.27 15.16 -7.74
N THR A 133 4.30 14.12 -6.91
CA THR A 133 4.92 14.20 -5.57
C THR A 133 6.27 13.50 -5.60
N THR A 134 7.32 14.31 -5.60
CA THR A 134 8.75 13.97 -5.58
C THR A 134 9.24 13.23 -4.33
N ASP A 135 8.35 12.61 -3.55
CA ASP A 135 8.74 11.88 -2.34
C ASP A 135 8.75 10.39 -2.65
N THR A 136 9.82 9.93 -3.33
CA THR A 136 10.03 8.49 -3.59
C THR A 136 10.50 7.73 -2.35
N GLY A 137 10.50 8.39 -1.19
CA GLY A 137 11.05 7.87 0.05
C GLY A 137 12.57 7.62 0.00
N THR A 138 13.08 7.01 1.06
CA THR A 138 14.47 6.57 1.20
C THR A 138 14.61 5.10 0.83
N LEU A 139 15.31 4.81 -0.26
CA LEU A 139 15.65 3.43 -0.64
C LEU A 139 16.57 2.77 0.40
N PRO A 140 16.47 1.44 0.57
CA PRO A 140 17.43 0.73 1.39
C PRO A 140 18.85 0.85 0.82
N PRO A 141 19.90 0.60 1.63
CA PRO A 141 21.25 0.46 1.12
C PRO A 141 21.35 -0.61 0.02
N ASP A 142 22.40 -0.57 -0.82
CA ASP A 142 22.58 -1.54 -1.92
C ASP A 142 22.64 -3.02 -1.48
N SER A 143 22.88 -3.28 -0.20
CA SER A 143 23.00 -4.63 0.37
C SER A 143 22.59 -4.63 1.83
N CYS A 144 22.26 -5.80 2.36
CA CYS A 144 22.08 -6.04 3.78
C CYS A 144 23.10 -7.07 4.31
N THR A 145 23.34 -7.05 5.61
CA THR A 145 24.23 -7.99 6.29
C THR A 145 23.50 -9.27 6.67
N ALA A 146 24.25 -10.34 6.93
CA ALA A 146 23.67 -11.61 7.38
C ALA A 146 22.93 -11.51 8.74
N ASP A 147 23.24 -10.50 9.54
CA ASP A 147 22.53 -10.24 10.81
C ASP A 147 21.19 -9.51 10.58
N GLU A 148 20.99 -8.93 9.39
CA GLU A 148 19.76 -8.26 8.95
C GLU A 148 18.88 -9.18 8.09
N GLU A 149 19.25 -10.45 7.90
CA GLU A 149 18.45 -11.40 7.14
C GLU A 149 17.02 -11.51 7.70
N GLY A 150 16.03 -11.30 6.85
CA GLY A 150 14.61 -11.24 7.24
C GLY A 150 14.18 -9.91 7.88
N PHE A 151 15.03 -8.89 7.92
CA PHE A 151 14.63 -7.54 8.32
C PHE A 151 13.85 -6.88 7.18
N TYR A 152 13.07 -5.88 7.56
CA TYR A 152 12.17 -5.15 6.69
C TYR A 152 12.66 -3.72 6.49
N TRP A 153 12.36 -3.16 5.32
CA TRP A 153 12.59 -1.75 5.00
C TRP A 153 11.36 -1.17 4.31
N CYS A 154 10.93 0.00 4.76
CA CYS A 154 9.93 0.80 4.08
C CYS A 154 10.58 2.08 3.57
N THR A 155 10.24 2.52 2.35
CA THR A 155 10.83 3.76 1.82
C THR A 155 10.27 5.01 2.47
N HIS A 156 9.03 4.99 2.97
CA HIS A 156 8.37 6.17 3.51
C HIS A 156 8.47 6.22 5.03
N ASP A 157 8.70 7.42 5.56
CA ASP A 157 8.55 7.70 6.98
C ASP A 157 7.14 8.22 7.33
N ASP A 158 6.86 8.36 8.62
CA ASP A 158 5.57 8.82 9.15
C ASP A 158 5.10 10.16 8.57
N ALA A 159 6.02 11.05 8.18
CA ALA A 159 5.67 12.35 7.63
C ALA A 159 5.26 12.27 6.15
N MET A 160 5.77 11.28 5.41
CA MET A 160 5.45 11.06 4.00
C MET A 160 4.11 10.31 3.82
N GLY A 161 3.74 9.46 4.78
CA GLY A 161 2.56 8.60 4.70
C GLY A 161 2.77 7.38 3.78
N PRO A 162 1.75 6.52 3.62
CA PRO A 162 1.89 5.23 2.95
C PRO A 162 1.86 5.30 1.42
N GLN A 163 1.33 6.37 0.83
CA GLN A 163 1.09 6.47 -0.61
C GLN A 163 2.39 6.35 -1.42
N GLY A 164 2.47 5.36 -2.31
CA GLY A 164 3.63 5.18 -3.19
C GLY A 164 4.86 4.59 -2.49
N SER A 165 4.73 4.14 -1.25
CA SER A 165 5.78 3.45 -0.52
C SER A 165 6.14 2.10 -1.13
N GLN A 166 7.41 1.73 -0.99
CA GLN A 166 7.96 0.45 -1.41
C GLN A 166 8.44 -0.31 -0.18
N PHE A 167 8.19 -1.61 -0.18
CA PHE A 167 8.54 -2.51 0.91
C PHE A 167 9.58 -3.53 0.46
N PHE A 168 10.65 -3.67 1.24
CA PHE A 168 11.76 -4.56 0.95
C PHE A 168 12.01 -5.53 2.12
N ILE A 169 12.46 -6.73 1.76
CA ILE A 169 12.89 -7.76 2.71
C ILE A 169 14.35 -8.07 2.41
N CYS A 170 15.20 -8.13 3.44
CA CYS A 170 16.57 -8.58 3.29
C CYS A 170 16.60 -10.11 3.10
N GLN A 171 17.05 -10.55 1.93
CA GLN A 171 17.18 -11.97 1.58
C GLN A 171 18.53 -12.24 0.91
N GLY A 172 19.32 -13.15 1.45
CA GLY A 172 20.62 -13.53 0.90
C GLY A 172 21.63 -12.37 0.84
N GLY A 173 21.51 -11.38 1.73
CA GLY A 173 22.35 -10.18 1.75
C GLY A 173 21.98 -9.10 0.72
N VAL A 174 20.83 -9.22 0.05
CA VAL A 174 20.27 -8.19 -0.82
C VAL A 174 18.88 -7.79 -0.37
N TRP A 175 18.51 -6.53 -0.59
CA TRP A 175 17.14 -6.07 -0.37
C TRP A 175 16.31 -6.40 -1.61
N VAL A 176 15.26 -7.20 -1.40
CA VAL A 176 14.32 -7.61 -2.45
C VAL A 176 13.00 -6.90 -2.21
N GLU A 177 12.51 -6.19 -3.22
CA GLU A 177 11.19 -5.56 -3.17
C GLU A 177 10.12 -6.65 -3.14
N SER A 178 9.21 -6.57 -2.16
CA SER A 178 8.17 -7.57 -1.96
C SER A 178 6.80 -7.00 -2.32
N ASN A 179 6.50 -7.05 -3.62
CA ASN A 179 5.21 -6.64 -4.16
C ASN A 179 4.13 -7.67 -3.77
N GLY A 180 3.15 -7.24 -2.98
CA GLY A 180 1.99 -8.07 -2.57
C GLY A 180 1.96 -8.47 -1.10
N PHE A 181 3.12 -8.58 -0.44
CA PHE A 181 3.17 -8.95 0.99
C PHE A 181 2.38 -8.00 1.90
N MET A 182 2.39 -6.70 1.57
CA MET A 182 1.60 -5.70 2.30
C MET A 182 0.09 -5.98 2.19
N ASP A 183 -0.40 -6.22 0.96
CA ASP A 183 -1.81 -6.54 0.73
C ASP A 183 -2.20 -7.85 1.43
N GLU A 184 -1.38 -8.89 1.32
CA GLU A 184 -1.61 -10.17 1.99
C GLU A 184 -1.67 -10.05 3.51
N SER A 185 -0.77 -9.25 4.10
CA SER A 185 -0.79 -8.97 5.53
C SER A 185 -2.05 -8.22 5.96
N CYS A 186 -2.46 -7.19 5.20
CA CYS A 186 -3.70 -6.46 5.49
C CYS A 186 -4.94 -7.36 5.33
N MET A 187 -4.98 -8.19 4.29
CA MET A 187 -6.05 -9.17 4.08
C MET A 187 -6.13 -10.22 5.18
N PHE A 188 -4.98 -10.63 5.74
CA PHE A 188 -4.93 -11.51 6.89
C PHE A 188 -5.58 -10.89 8.13
N ASP A 189 -5.40 -9.58 8.34
CA ASP A 189 -6.01 -8.81 9.42
C ASP A 189 -7.48 -8.41 9.16
N GLY A 190 -8.00 -8.74 7.98
CA GLY A 190 -9.41 -8.58 7.61
C GLY A 190 -9.74 -7.34 6.79
N TYR A 191 -8.72 -6.61 6.32
CA TYR A 191 -8.85 -5.48 5.40
C TYR A 191 -8.88 -5.95 3.95
N ASP A 192 -9.28 -5.08 3.03
CA ASP A 192 -9.36 -5.43 1.61
C ASP A 192 -8.03 -5.20 0.86
N PHE A 193 -7.20 -4.24 1.29
CA PHE A 193 -5.93 -3.90 0.65
C PHE A 193 -4.98 -3.12 1.58
N ALA A 194 -3.74 -2.93 1.13
CA ALA A 194 -2.77 -2.02 1.73
C ALA A 194 -2.65 -0.72 0.92
N TYR A 195 -2.66 0.43 1.58
CA TYR A 195 -2.21 1.69 1.00
C TYR A 195 -0.71 1.69 0.75
N GLY A 196 0.03 1.05 1.67
CA GLY A 196 1.49 0.95 1.64
C GLY A 196 2.06 0.70 3.04
N CYS A 197 3.33 1.00 3.22
CA CYS A 197 4.05 0.92 4.48
C CYS A 197 4.51 2.31 4.97
N VAL A 198 4.79 2.41 6.26
CA VAL A 198 5.37 3.59 6.91
C VAL A 198 6.38 3.14 7.97
N ASP A 199 7.58 3.71 7.99
CA ASP A 199 8.53 3.60 9.10
C ASP A 199 8.30 4.74 10.11
N ASN A 200 7.75 4.41 11.28
CA ASN A 200 7.49 5.38 12.35
C ASN A 200 8.71 5.64 13.25
N GLY A 201 9.88 5.12 12.88
CA GLY A 201 11.13 5.18 13.63
C GLY A 201 11.25 4.15 14.76
N THR A 202 10.21 3.35 15.00
CA THR A 202 10.20 2.23 15.96
C THR A 202 9.93 0.90 15.26
N GLU A 203 8.98 0.88 14.34
CA GLU A 203 8.61 -0.29 13.54
C GLU A 203 8.05 0.14 12.17
N ILE A 204 7.98 -0.82 11.26
CA ILE A 204 7.28 -0.65 9.99
C ILE A 204 5.82 -1.04 10.20
N VAL A 205 4.93 -0.10 9.89
CA VAL A 205 3.47 -0.26 9.95
C VAL A 205 2.94 -0.38 8.52
N PHE A 206 2.00 -1.29 8.30
CA PHE A 206 1.23 -1.31 7.06
C PHE A 206 -0.08 -0.58 7.29
N GLU A 207 -0.32 0.42 6.45
CA GLU A 207 -1.58 1.16 6.46
C GLU A 207 -2.56 0.41 5.58
N CYS A 208 -3.58 -0.17 6.20
CA CYS A 208 -4.57 -1.01 5.55
C CYS A 208 -5.86 -0.23 5.28
N GLY A 209 -6.57 -0.59 4.20
CA GLY A 209 -7.83 0.03 3.80
C GLY A 209 -8.91 -1.02 3.48
N ASP A 210 -10.16 -0.59 3.59
CA ASP A 210 -11.34 -1.36 3.20
C ASP A 210 -11.91 -0.80 1.89
N GLY A 211 -12.53 -1.65 1.06
CA GLY A 211 -13.15 -1.26 -0.20
C GLY A 211 -12.41 -1.71 -1.45
N ALA A 212 -12.57 -0.96 -2.55
CA ALA A 212 -12.12 -1.41 -3.87
C ALA A 212 -10.59 -1.35 -4.05
N GLY A 213 -9.89 -0.47 -3.32
CA GLY A 213 -8.45 -0.27 -3.44
C GLY A 213 -7.98 0.22 -4.81
N THR A 214 -8.93 0.61 -5.68
CA THR A 214 -8.66 1.08 -7.04
C THR A 214 -8.05 2.46 -7.02
N ALA A 215 -7.12 2.73 -7.94
CA ALA A 215 -6.48 4.05 -8.03
C ALA A 215 -7.51 5.17 -8.25
N CYS A 216 -7.35 6.29 -7.52
CA CYS A 216 -8.20 7.47 -7.57
C CYS A 216 -7.38 8.76 -7.35
N ASN A 217 -8.04 9.92 -7.50
CA ASN A 217 -7.48 11.22 -7.17
C ASN A 217 -8.20 11.84 -5.96
N ASN A 218 -7.47 12.58 -5.12
CA ASN A 218 -8.06 13.26 -3.95
C ASN A 218 -9.10 14.33 -4.32
N ASP A 219 -9.09 14.81 -5.56
CA ASP A 219 -10.12 15.70 -6.11
C ASP A 219 -11.40 14.96 -6.56
N ASP A 220 -11.37 13.61 -6.61
CA ASP A 220 -12.55 12.83 -6.94
C ASP A 220 -13.60 12.97 -5.82
N PRO A 221 -14.86 13.26 -6.18
CA PRO A 221 -15.90 13.45 -5.18
C PRO A 221 -16.18 12.13 -4.46
N ALA A 222 -16.30 12.20 -3.13
CA ALA A 222 -16.82 11.09 -2.37
C ALA A 222 -18.26 10.73 -2.80
N PHE A 223 -18.65 9.47 -2.61
CA PHE A 223 -19.95 8.97 -3.02
C PHE A 223 -20.49 7.92 -2.05
N CYS A 224 -21.81 7.71 -2.07
CA CYS A 224 -22.43 6.63 -1.31
C CYS A 224 -22.26 5.29 -2.01
N VAL A 225 -21.56 4.37 -1.36
CA VAL A 225 -21.48 2.96 -1.78
C VAL A 225 -22.82 2.28 -1.49
N ASP A 226 -23.37 2.53 -0.30
CA ASP A 226 -24.72 2.13 0.10
C ASP A 226 -25.35 3.16 1.06
N GLY A 227 -26.33 2.76 1.88
CA GLY A 227 -27.03 3.68 2.79
C GLY A 227 -26.20 4.15 3.98
N ASP A 228 -25.15 3.40 4.34
CA ASP A 228 -24.33 3.68 5.53
C ASP A 228 -22.84 3.85 5.20
N VAL A 229 -22.40 3.45 4.00
CA VAL A 229 -21.00 3.45 3.59
C VAL A 229 -20.69 4.54 2.57
N ILE A 230 -19.67 5.35 2.87
CA ILE A 230 -19.06 6.32 1.97
C ILE A 230 -17.82 5.71 1.31
N GLY A 231 -17.68 5.96 0.01
CA GLY A 231 -16.48 5.71 -0.76
C GLY A 231 -15.80 7.04 -1.07
N TYR A 232 -14.50 7.14 -0.81
CA TYR A 232 -13.71 8.33 -1.12
C TYR A 232 -12.26 7.95 -1.46
N CYS A 233 -11.49 8.91 -1.98
CA CYS A 233 -10.09 8.69 -2.28
C CYS A 233 -9.22 8.98 -1.06
N ASP A 234 -8.41 8.02 -0.65
CA ASP A 234 -7.41 8.19 0.39
C ASP A 234 -6.09 7.57 -0.05
N PHE A 235 -4.98 8.28 0.16
CA PHE A 235 -3.64 7.86 -0.30
C PHE A 235 -3.60 7.34 -1.76
N GLY A 236 -4.40 7.94 -2.64
CA GLY A 236 -4.51 7.56 -4.06
C GLY A 236 -5.26 6.26 -4.34
N LYS A 237 -5.95 5.69 -3.34
CA LYS A 237 -6.78 4.48 -3.47
C LYS A 237 -8.20 4.73 -2.97
N GLU A 238 -9.17 4.12 -3.66
CA GLU A 238 -10.57 4.18 -3.25
C GLU A 238 -10.76 3.34 -1.99
N THR A 239 -11.23 3.99 -0.93
CA THR A 239 -11.49 3.39 0.36
C THR A 239 -12.92 3.59 0.79
N TRP A 240 -13.43 2.65 1.58
CA TRP A 240 -14.80 2.63 2.07
C TRP A 240 -14.81 2.74 3.59
N GLU A 241 -15.61 3.67 4.11
CA GLU A 241 -15.81 3.84 5.55
C GLU A 241 -17.31 3.98 5.86
N SER A 242 -17.71 3.65 7.07
CA SER A 242 -19.04 3.99 7.57
C SER A 242 -19.18 5.51 7.72
N CYS A 243 -20.27 6.10 7.22
CA CYS A 243 -20.56 7.52 7.42
C CYS A 243 -20.62 7.89 8.90
N GLN A 244 -21.09 7.00 9.77
CA GLN A 244 -21.05 7.22 11.21
C GLN A 244 -19.61 7.42 11.70
N THR A 245 -18.70 6.55 11.28
CA THR A 245 -17.28 6.63 11.69
C THR A 245 -16.64 7.87 11.11
N PHE A 246 -16.81 8.12 9.80
CA PHE A 246 -16.32 9.32 9.13
C PHE A 246 -16.76 10.60 9.86
N CYS A 247 -18.05 10.74 10.18
CA CYS A 247 -18.57 11.92 10.86
C CYS A 247 -18.04 12.07 12.30
N GLU A 248 -17.79 10.97 13.03
CA GLU A 248 -17.27 10.99 14.40
C GLU A 248 -15.76 11.26 14.48
N THR A 249 -14.98 10.84 13.49
CA THR A 249 -13.51 10.84 13.52
C THR A 249 -12.89 11.92 12.63
N VAL A 250 -13.33 12.02 11.38
CA VAL A 250 -12.81 12.95 10.37
C VAL A 250 -13.64 14.23 10.35
N GLY A 251 -14.96 14.08 10.25
CA GLY A 251 -15.91 15.16 10.21
C GLY A 251 -15.96 15.93 8.89
N ILE A 252 -16.73 17.02 8.88
CA ILE A 252 -16.82 17.95 7.74
C ILE A 252 -16.10 19.23 8.14
N ASP A 253 -15.15 19.68 7.31
CA ASP A 253 -14.29 20.85 7.58
C ASP A 253 -13.59 20.79 8.97
N GLY A 254 -13.25 19.57 9.43
CA GLY A 254 -12.61 19.31 10.72
C GLY A 254 -13.56 19.40 11.93
N VAL A 255 -14.87 19.47 11.70
CA VAL A 255 -15.90 19.40 12.75
C VAL A 255 -16.47 17.99 12.79
N THR A 256 -16.40 17.33 13.95
CA THR A 256 -16.98 16.00 14.16
C THR A 256 -18.43 16.09 14.66
N TYR A 257 -19.20 15.03 14.41
CA TYR A 257 -20.63 14.96 14.66
C TYR A 257 -21.02 13.64 15.34
N GLU A 258 -22.18 13.64 16.02
CA GLU A 258 -22.71 12.47 16.72
C GLU A 258 -23.41 11.45 15.82
N TYR A 259 -23.74 11.81 14.58
CA TYR A 259 -24.46 10.96 13.63
C TYR A 259 -23.89 11.12 12.22
N GLY A 260 -23.86 10.02 11.47
CA GLY A 260 -23.55 10.00 10.04
C GLY A 260 -24.36 8.95 9.29
N GLU A 261 -24.96 9.35 8.17
CA GLU A 261 -25.67 8.48 7.23
C GLU A 261 -25.33 8.89 5.81
N CYS A 262 -25.34 7.93 4.88
CA CYS A 262 -25.08 8.24 3.49
C CYS A 262 -26.36 8.69 2.78
N ASP A 263 -26.38 9.91 2.26
CA ASP A 263 -27.49 10.40 1.43
C ASP A 263 -27.03 10.57 -0.03
N PRO A 264 -27.42 9.69 -0.96
CA PRO A 264 -27.05 9.81 -2.36
C PRO A 264 -27.66 11.04 -3.05
N ASN A 265 -28.55 11.78 -2.39
CA ASN A 265 -29.12 13.02 -2.88
C ASN A 265 -28.41 14.28 -2.36
N ASP A 266 -27.52 14.14 -1.38
CA ASP A 266 -26.73 15.25 -0.84
C ASP A 266 -25.44 15.41 -1.67
N PRO A 267 -25.02 16.65 -2.02
CA PRO A 267 -23.71 16.88 -2.61
C PRO A 267 -22.52 16.44 -1.75
N VAL A 268 -22.71 16.28 -0.44
CA VAL A 268 -21.74 15.70 0.50
C VAL A 268 -22.18 14.27 0.77
N ALA A 269 -21.36 13.28 0.41
CA ALA A 269 -21.77 11.87 0.46
C ALA A 269 -22.28 11.43 1.85
N CYS A 270 -21.65 11.90 2.94
CA CYS A 270 -22.19 11.71 4.28
C CYS A 270 -22.96 12.94 4.77
N TYR A 271 -24.20 12.71 5.18
CA TYR A 271 -24.94 13.65 6.00
C TYR A 271 -24.53 13.48 7.47
N CYS A 272 -23.82 14.47 8.00
CA CYS A 272 -23.40 14.52 9.40
C CYS A 272 -24.25 15.52 10.22
N CYS A 273 -24.69 15.13 11.41
CA CYS A 273 -25.47 16.02 12.29
C CYS A 273 -25.33 15.67 13.78
N ASP A 274 -25.65 16.63 14.65
CA ASP A 274 -25.66 16.43 16.10
C ASP A 274 -27.09 16.25 16.62
N SER A 275 -27.22 15.69 17.83
CA SER A 275 -28.52 15.56 18.50
C SER A 275 -29.23 16.90 18.77
N ILE A 276 -28.51 18.01 18.76
CA ILE A 276 -29.08 19.35 18.89
C ILE A 276 -29.78 19.84 17.60
N ASP A 277 -29.46 19.24 16.46
CA ASP A 277 -29.99 19.65 15.16
C ASP A 277 -31.40 19.07 14.96
N PRO A 278 -32.43 19.93 14.81
CA PRO A 278 -33.82 19.49 14.82
C PRO A 278 -34.19 18.60 13.63
N ASP A 279 -33.43 18.66 12.55
CA ASP A 279 -33.64 17.89 11.33
C ASP A 279 -32.75 16.61 11.27
N CYS A 280 -31.97 16.34 12.32
CA CYS A 280 -31.11 15.16 12.39
C CYS A 280 -31.93 13.87 12.58
N PRO A 281 -31.75 12.81 11.77
CA PRO A 281 -32.51 11.56 11.86
C PRO A 281 -32.48 10.89 13.24
N ILE A 282 -31.44 11.11 14.04
CA ILE A 282 -31.36 10.62 15.42
C ILE A 282 -32.50 11.15 16.32
N ASN A 283 -33.16 12.24 15.92
CA ASN A 283 -34.24 12.88 16.66
C ASN A 283 -35.66 12.33 16.36
N GLY A 284 -35.82 11.44 15.35
CA GLY A 284 -37.04 10.63 15.15
C GLY A 284 -37.75 10.77 13.82
#